data_AF-A0A4Q7DHN8-F1
#
_entry.id   AF-A0A4Q7DHN8-F1
#
_cell.length_a   1.000
_cell.length_b   1.000
_cell.length_c   1.000
_cell.angle_alpha   90.00
_cell.angle_beta   90.00
_cell.angle_gamma   90.00
#
_symmetry.space_group_name_H-M   'P 1'
#
loop_
_entity.id
_entity.type
_entity.pdbx_description
1 polymer ?
#
loop_
_entity_poly.entity_id
_entity_poly.type
_entity_poly.pdbx_seq_one_letter_code
_entity_poly.pdbx_strand_id
1 'polypeptide(L)'
;MKKVFLHLFILVVWSVGGAYASSENDAPVALEKPGEMSCMVWLGDLEGRRDAIVNQLANIRDWSDEGREELQDELNNISYEISRTIGGRYGISDTPATTEEREKILSSIHRTRQFDIAVPNAMYTYLSYKEVEKQDPLYLSKASLEKIAKKISANVNVLESHLAAIAVADGASFSLKVPHANMDMNTVVENILFTHDEEDAEDLNRLLDTLPASEKHTLIQTLMKVTQDSKTYPFVVKDLPVQQKVRDQLVENNKETFLKFLHPETGDDGNTIDPDIFPLKICARLKVGIAELYWDVCSLYNESDDILEGAWRNLASSTEATLADLLDAADGLKELGKSDLALDAWQKVIEHRDVSAESLRDAIRQVRELAGTDKSKKAQDLSIKVLETQINHPDATVEDLKEIVTAFENLKRPDMVLQARAKIIEHPDANPTDLTEHVKYFQKIGEVNLEIRALEKIRDYKNRDISDLKKVAKELERLKNTDSAAKAWEMIINHKHAPQTQDLKEAAQALERLKKPDLAIQALKKIINKPYIMMLDYYQDELNELKRLGGSAALIEVLQGIINNPNTSIDNLKTAAEELEKLNESGLAILAWKKFKGDPAVDTDEKQEAEEAIKRLTEGLEHKSAASSSSPK
;
A
#
# COMPACT_ATOMS: atom_id res chain seq x y z
N MET A 1 -42.85 -47.88 9.11
CA MET A 1 -43.15 -47.36 10.48
C MET A 1 -42.44 -48.08 11.64
N LYS A 2 -41.46 -48.99 11.42
CA LYS A 2 -40.65 -49.60 12.50
C LYS A 2 -39.15 -49.23 12.50
N LYS A 3 -38.68 -48.48 11.49
CA LYS A 3 -37.29 -47.95 11.46
C LYS A 3 -37.14 -46.58 12.12
N VAL A 4 -38.21 -45.78 12.18
CA VAL A 4 -38.20 -44.44 12.82
C VAL A 4 -38.27 -44.55 14.35
N PHE A 5 -38.93 -45.59 14.89
CA PHE A 5 -39.04 -45.80 16.34
C PHE A 5 -37.74 -46.31 17.01
N LEU A 6 -36.82 -46.90 16.22
CA LEU A 6 -35.50 -47.33 16.69
C LEU A 6 -34.49 -46.16 16.69
N HIS A 7 -34.66 -45.18 15.79
CA HIS A 7 -33.87 -43.95 15.80
C HIS A 7 -34.37 -42.94 16.85
N LEU A 8 -35.63 -43.07 17.30
CA LEU A 8 -36.24 -42.25 18.35
C LEU A 8 -35.87 -42.66 19.79
N PHE A 9 -35.18 -43.78 19.98
CA PHE A 9 -34.81 -44.29 21.32
C PHE A 9 -33.30 -44.26 21.59
N ILE A 10 -32.49 -43.90 20.60
CA ILE A 10 -31.03 -44.08 20.65
C ILE A 10 -30.27 -42.76 20.89
N LEU A 11 -30.82 -41.57 20.58
CA LEU A 11 -29.95 -40.41 20.38
C LEU A 11 -30.11 -39.21 21.36
N VAL A 12 -31.15 -39.15 22.20
CA VAL A 12 -31.18 -38.21 23.37
C VAL A 12 -30.50 -38.81 24.63
N VAL A 13 -30.05 -40.07 24.58
CA VAL A 13 -29.71 -40.81 25.81
C VAL A 13 -28.21 -41.13 25.97
N TRP A 14 -27.29 -40.75 25.06
CA TRP A 14 -26.03 -41.54 24.92
C TRP A 14 -24.70 -40.85 24.58
N SER A 15 -24.52 -39.54 24.70
CA SER A 15 -23.26 -38.91 24.27
C SER A 15 -22.17 -38.76 25.34
N VAL A 16 -22.15 -39.67 26.32
CA VAL A 16 -20.91 -40.09 26.97
C VAL A 16 -21.02 -41.60 27.20
N GLY A 17 -20.15 -42.43 26.62
CA GLY A 17 -20.28 -43.89 26.74
C GLY A 17 -20.20 -44.36 28.20
N GLY A 18 -21.16 -45.13 28.69
CA GLY A 18 -21.16 -45.68 30.04
C GLY A 18 -20.33 -46.97 30.13
N ALA A 19 -19.33 -47.02 31.03
CA ALA A 19 -18.45 -48.17 31.31
C ALA A 19 -17.55 -48.63 30.14
N TYR A 20 -16.42 -47.93 30.02
CA TYR A 20 -15.37 -48.03 29.02
C TYR A 20 -14.51 -49.31 29.12
N ALA A 21 -14.34 -50.01 28.00
CA ALA A 21 -13.67 -51.30 27.88
C ALA A 21 -12.14 -51.18 27.93
N SER A 22 -11.48 -51.99 28.76
CA SER A 22 -10.02 -52.08 28.84
C SER A 22 -9.42 -52.56 27.51
N SER A 23 -8.48 -51.81 26.95
CA SER A 23 -7.44 -52.41 26.11
C SER A 23 -6.09 -51.75 26.37
N GLU A 24 -5.12 -52.60 26.68
CA GLU A 24 -3.69 -52.30 26.84
C GLU A 24 -3.09 -51.80 25.51
N ASN A 25 -2.38 -50.67 25.53
CA ASN A 25 -0.97 -50.53 25.10
C ASN A 25 -0.57 -49.11 24.62
N ASP A 26 0.67 -48.78 25.00
CA ASP A 26 1.67 -47.90 24.39
C ASP A 26 1.39 -46.39 24.25
N ALA A 27 1.65 -45.63 25.33
CA ALA A 27 2.15 -44.25 25.24
C ALA A 27 2.90 -43.83 26.54
N PRO A 28 4.11 -43.22 26.46
CA PRO A 28 4.84 -42.79 27.64
C PRO A 28 4.37 -41.40 28.13
N VAL A 29 3.48 -41.34 29.14
CA VAL A 29 3.21 -40.17 30.01
C VAL A 29 2.68 -40.63 31.39
N ALA A 30 3.02 -39.90 32.45
CA ALA A 30 3.06 -40.26 33.88
C ALA A 30 1.76 -40.68 34.63
N LEU A 31 0.57 -40.74 34.00
CA LEU A 31 -0.66 -41.14 34.67
C LEU A 31 -1.41 -42.20 33.84
N GLU A 32 -1.51 -43.42 34.38
CA GLU A 32 -2.28 -44.53 33.80
C GLU A 32 -3.43 -44.92 34.71
N LYS A 33 -4.61 -45.14 34.12
CA LYS A 33 -5.76 -45.69 34.83
C LYS A 33 -5.42 -47.09 35.37
N PRO A 34 -5.65 -47.37 36.67
CA PRO A 34 -5.53 -48.73 37.18
C PRO A 34 -6.43 -49.71 36.40
N GLY A 35 -5.90 -50.90 36.08
CA GLY A 35 -6.57 -51.87 35.20
C GLY A 35 -7.99 -52.25 35.64
N GLU A 36 -8.22 -52.40 36.94
CA GLU A 36 -9.50 -52.82 37.53
C GLU A 36 -10.50 -51.68 37.78
N MET A 37 -10.09 -50.41 37.61
CA MET A 37 -10.92 -49.25 37.91
C MET A 37 -11.82 -48.86 36.73
N SER A 38 -13.10 -48.54 36.97
CA SER A 38 -13.94 -47.98 35.90
C SER A 38 -13.53 -46.54 35.56
N CYS A 39 -13.72 -46.09 34.32
CA CYS A 39 -13.29 -44.74 33.96
C CYS A 39 -14.08 -43.63 34.66
N MET A 40 -15.31 -43.88 35.11
CA MET A 40 -16.06 -42.90 35.91
C MET A 40 -15.53 -42.77 37.34
N VAL A 41 -14.97 -43.85 37.88
CA VAL A 41 -14.23 -43.82 39.16
C VAL A 41 -12.89 -43.12 38.96
N TRP A 42 -12.18 -43.43 37.87
CA TRP A 42 -10.92 -42.75 37.52
C TRP A 42 -11.09 -41.25 37.29
N LEU A 43 -12.12 -40.85 36.54
CA LEU A 43 -12.49 -39.46 36.35
C LEU A 43 -12.75 -38.77 37.70
N GLY A 44 -13.44 -39.45 38.62
CA GLY A 44 -13.65 -38.93 39.98
C GLY A 44 -12.37 -38.74 40.78
N ASP A 45 -11.41 -39.67 40.65
CA ASP A 45 -10.10 -39.55 41.29
C ASP A 45 -9.29 -38.37 40.74
N LEU A 46 -9.23 -38.23 39.40
CA LEU A 46 -8.59 -37.11 38.73
C LEU A 46 -9.22 -35.77 39.11
N GLU A 47 -10.55 -35.69 39.19
CA GLU A 47 -11.25 -34.50 39.67
C GLU A 47 -10.90 -34.17 41.12
N GLY A 48 -10.84 -35.17 42.00
CA GLY A 48 -10.44 -34.98 43.40
C GLY A 48 -9.01 -34.45 43.51
N ARG A 49 -8.09 -34.96 42.70
CA ARG A 49 -6.70 -34.49 42.65
C ARG A 49 -6.58 -33.09 42.08
N ARG A 50 -7.28 -32.77 40.98
CA ARG A 50 -7.40 -31.41 40.42
C ARG A 50 -7.87 -30.44 41.50
N ASP A 51 -8.95 -30.78 42.20
CA ASP A 51 -9.54 -29.93 43.22
C ASP A 51 -8.60 -29.74 44.42
N ALA A 52 -7.83 -30.78 44.79
CA ALA A 52 -6.81 -30.68 45.82
C ALA A 52 -5.66 -29.73 45.43
N ILE A 53 -5.15 -29.81 44.19
CA ILE A 53 -4.10 -28.93 43.69
C ILE A 53 -4.59 -27.49 43.59
N VAL A 54 -5.79 -27.27 43.08
CA VAL A 54 -6.40 -25.93 43.01
C VAL A 54 -6.52 -25.34 44.41
N ASN A 55 -6.95 -26.13 45.40
CA ASN A 55 -6.98 -25.69 46.80
C ASN A 55 -5.58 -25.45 47.39
N GLN A 56 -4.54 -26.15 46.94
CA GLN A 56 -3.16 -25.89 47.37
C GLN A 56 -2.65 -24.57 46.79
N LEU A 57 -2.75 -24.40 45.46
CA LEU A 57 -2.42 -23.16 44.75
C LEU A 57 -3.12 -21.95 45.36
N ALA A 58 -4.37 -22.12 45.78
CA ALA A 58 -5.18 -21.12 46.44
C ALA A 58 -4.65 -20.60 47.78
N ASN A 59 -3.85 -21.41 48.48
CA ASN A 59 -3.39 -21.11 49.83
C ASN A 59 -1.91 -20.69 49.90
N ILE A 60 -1.22 -20.60 48.75
CA ILE A 60 0.18 -20.15 48.67
C ILE A 60 0.25 -18.63 48.87
N ARG A 61 0.96 -18.19 49.91
CA ARG A 61 1.15 -16.76 50.25
C ARG A 61 2.43 -16.16 49.70
N ASP A 62 3.50 -16.95 49.59
CA ASP A 62 4.80 -16.51 49.07
C ASP A 62 5.08 -17.12 47.70
N TRP A 63 5.38 -16.25 46.74
CA TRP A 63 5.46 -16.53 45.31
C TRP A 63 6.89 -16.83 44.84
N SER A 64 7.66 -17.63 45.60
CA SER A 64 8.98 -18.10 45.15
C SER A 64 8.80 -19.25 44.14
N ASP A 65 9.39 -19.10 42.95
CA ASP A 65 8.91 -19.68 41.69
C ASP A 65 8.89 -21.22 41.58
N GLU A 66 9.70 -21.99 42.31
CA GLU A 66 9.85 -23.45 42.09
C GLU A 66 8.62 -24.30 42.48
N GLY A 67 8.03 -24.11 43.66
CA GLY A 67 6.91 -24.97 44.12
C GLY A 67 5.58 -24.72 43.40
N ARG A 68 5.45 -23.58 42.72
CA ARG A 68 4.25 -23.21 41.95
C ARG A 68 4.28 -23.83 40.56
N GLU A 69 5.44 -23.82 39.92
CA GLU A 69 5.63 -24.41 38.59
C GLU A 69 5.32 -25.92 38.64
N GLU A 70 5.82 -26.63 39.67
CA GLU A 70 5.51 -28.06 39.87
C GLU A 70 4.00 -28.33 40.04
N LEU A 71 3.30 -27.54 40.85
CA LEU A 71 1.85 -27.68 41.05
C LEU A 71 1.05 -27.31 39.79
N GLN A 72 1.51 -26.32 39.03
CA GLN A 72 0.88 -25.93 37.76
C GLN A 72 1.08 -27.01 36.69
N ASP A 73 2.27 -27.59 36.60
CA ASP A 73 2.58 -28.70 35.73
C ASP A 73 1.78 -29.95 36.10
N GLU A 74 1.63 -30.26 37.39
CA GLU A 74 0.77 -31.35 37.83
C GLU A 74 -0.70 -31.07 37.50
N LEU A 75 -1.19 -29.85 37.70
CA LEU A 75 -2.54 -29.44 37.33
C LEU A 75 -2.79 -29.59 35.83
N ASN A 76 -1.83 -29.18 34.99
CA ASN A 76 -1.88 -29.33 33.55
C ASN A 76 -1.92 -30.82 33.16
N ASN A 77 -1.05 -31.65 33.75
CA ASN A 77 -1.01 -33.09 33.49
C ASN A 77 -2.33 -33.79 33.86
N ILE A 78 -2.94 -33.44 35.00
CA ILE A 78 -4.23 -33.99 35.42
C ILE A 78 -5.34 -33.50 34.50
N SER A 79 -5.35 -32.21 34.13
CA SER A 79 -6.35 -31.65 33.21
C SER A 79 -6.28 -32.33 31.84
N TYR A 80 -5.07 -32.62 31.36
CA TYR A 80 -4.85 -33.38 30.15
C TYR A 80 -5.38 -34.81 30.26
N GLU A 81 -5.13 -35.48 31.39
CA GLU A 81 -5.61 -36.85 31.60
C GLU A 81 -7.13 -36.94 31.79
N ILE A 82 -7.77 -35.93 32.41
CA ILE A 82 -9.23 -35.79 32.44
C ILE A 82 -9.77 -35.70 31.02
N SER A 83 -9.16 -34.84 30.19
CA SER A 83 -9.58 -34.64 28.81
C SER A 83 -9.44 -35.93 27.99
N ARG A 84 -8.31 -36.62 28.10
CA ARG A 84 -8.09 -37.93 27.48
C ARG A 84 -9.13 -38.97 27.89
N THR A 85 -9.43 -39.01 29.19
CA THR A 85 -10.41 -39.95 29.74
C THR A 85 -11.79 -39.68 29.17
N ILE A 86 -12.18 -38.40 29.07
CA ILE A 86 -13.46 -37.97 28.50
C ILE A 86 -13.53 -38.24 26.99
N GLY A 87 -12.47 -37.99 26.23
CA GLY A 87 -12.44 -38.24 24.78
C GLY A 87 -12.27 -39.69 24.37
N GLY A 88 -12.33 -40.63 25.32
CA GLY A 88 -12.42 -42.05 25.04
C GLY A 88 -11.08 -42.77 24.87
N ARG A 89 -9.99 -42.25 25.49
CA ARG A 89 -8.68 -42.94 25.55
C ARG A 89 -8.79 -44.40 25.99
N TYR A 90 -9.72 -44.68 26.89
CA TYR A 90 -9.95 -46.01 27.46
C TYR A 90 -11.17 -46.73 26.84
N GLY A 91 -11.54 -46.35 25.61
CA GLY A 91 -12.70 -46.84 24.87
C GLY A 91 -13.87 -45.85 24.87
N ILE A 92 -14.95 -46.15 24.17
CA ILE A 92 -16.29 -45.55 24.34
C ILE A 92 -17.30 -46.69 24.30
N SER A 93 -18.12 -46.79 25.35
CA SER A 93 -19.09 -47.88 25.44
C SER A 93 -20.33 -47.61 24.61
N ASP A 94 -20.82 -48.67 23.98
CA ASP A 94 -22.17 -48.75 23.43
C ASP A 94 -23.19 -49.02 24.55
N THR A 95 -23.07 -48.41 25.72
CA THR A 95 -24.11 -48.39 26.79
C THR A 95 -24.36 -46.93 27.19
N PRO A 96 -25.61 -46.51 27.49
CA PRO A 96 -25.87 -45.11 27.79
C PRO A 96 -25.22 -44.70 29.10
N ALA A 97 -24.63 -43.51 29.14
CA ALA A 97 -24.45 -42.84 30.42
C ALA A 97 -25.82 -42.60 31.09
N THR A 98 -25.84 -42.80 32.41
CA THR A 98 -26.90 -42.31 33.28
C THR A 98 -26.92 -40.77 33.30
N THR A 99 -28.00 -40.17 33.78
CA THR A 99 -28.07 -38.70 33.96
C THR A 99 -26.95 -38.19 34.86
N GLU A 100 -26.62 -38.92 35.92
CA GLU A 100 -25.56 -38.55 36.86
C GLU A 100 -24.18 -38.58 36.20
N GLU A 101 -23.90 -39.61 35.39
CA GLU A 101 -22.65 -39.69 34.64
C GLU A 101 -22.55 -38.54 33.63
N ARG A 102 -23.63 -38.24 32.90
CA ARG A 102 -23.68 -37.10 31.97
C ARG A 102 -23.38 -35.78 32.66
N GLU A 103 -24.09 -35.48 33.74
CA GLU A 103 -23.87 -34.24 34.52
C GLU A 103 -22.43 -34.17 35.04
N LYS A 104 -21.87 -35.30 35.51
CA LYS A 104 -20.49 -35.37 35.97
C LYS A 104 -19.48 -35.08 34.84
N ILE A 105 -19.62 -35.72 33.68
CA ILE A 105 -18.73 -35.49 32.54
C ILE A 105 -18.82 -34.04 32.07
N LEU A 106 -20.03 -33.50 31.90
CA LEU A 106 -20.23 -32.11 31.49
C LEU A 106 -19.63 -31.11 32.51
N SER A 107 -19.82 -31.38 33.81
CA SER A 107 -19.20 -30.56 34.86
C SER A 107 -17.67 -30.67 34.81
N SER A 108 -17.14 -31.85 34.51
CA SER A 108 -15.71 -32.07 34.39
C SER A 108 -15.11 -31.33 33.20
N ILE A 109 -15.76 -31.37 32.02
CA ILE A 109 -15.42 -30.58 30.84
C ILE A 109 -15.39 -29.09 31.23
N HIS A 110 -16.48 -28.59 31.79
CA HIS A 110 -16.61 -27.19 32.18
C HIS A 110 -15.50 -26.74 33.13
N ARG A 111 -15.22 -27.51 34.17
CA ARG A 111 -14.19 -27.20 35.18
C ARG A 111 -12.78 -27.32 34.64
N THR A 112 -12.49 -28.34 33.83
CA THR A 112 -11.17 -28.53 33.21
C THR A 112 -10.87 -27.39 32.25
N ARG A 113 -11.91 -26.92 31.53
CA ARG A 113 -11.85 -25.71 30.71
C ARG A 113 -11.72 -24.43 31.51
N GLN A 114 -11.72 -24.41 32.83
CA GLN A 114 -11.32 -23.21 33.57
C GLN A 114 -9.78 -23.06 33.65
N PHE A 115 -9.00 -24.12 33.39
CA PHE A 115 -7.55 -24.14 33.61
C PHE A 115 -6.69 -24.10 32.33
N ASP A 116 -7.10 -24.78 31.25
CA ASP A 116 -6.30 -24.86 30.00
C ASP A 116 -6.78 -23.84 28.94
N ILE A 117 -6.30 -22.59 29.05
CA ILE A 117 -6.82 -21.40 28.31
C ILE A 117 -6.25 -21.25 26.91
N ALA A 118 -5.05 -21.79 26.67
CA ALA A 118 -4.32 -21.53 25.44
C ALA A 118 -4.86 -22.29 24.22
N VAL A 119 -5.67 -23.34 24.43
CA VAL A 119 -6.18 -24.18 23.34
C VAL A 119 -7.67 -23.86 23.10
N PRO A 120 -8.03 -23.08 22.06
CA PRO A 120 -9.42 -22.72 21.79
C PRO A 120 -10.29 -23.93 21.49
N ASN A 121 -9.73 -25.00 20.91
CA ASN A 121 -10.44 -26.25 20.65
C ASN A 121 -9.85 -27.41 21.47
N ALA A 122 -10.47 -27.73 22.61
CA ALA A 122 -10.01 -28.84 23.43
C ALA A 122 -10.38 -30.22 22.85
N MET A 123 -11.17 -30.31 21.77
CA MET A 123 -11.48 -31.58 21.09
C MET A 123 -10.19 -32.34 20.72
N TYR A 124 -9.16 -31.63 20.28
CA TYR A 124 -7.82 -32.19 20.03
C TYR A 124 -7.18 -32.81 21.29
N THR A 125 -7.35 -32.15 22.43
CA THR A 125 -6.87 -32.62 23.74
C THR A 125 -7.72 -33.78 24.27
N TYR A 126 -9.03 -33.78 24.02
CA TYR A 126 -9.92 -34.89 24.37
C TYR A 126 -9.55 -36.14 23.55
N LEU A 127 -9.28 -35.99 22.25
CA LEU A 127 -8.93 -37.10 21.37
C LEU A 127 -7.47 -37.57 21.53
N SER A 128 -6.53 -36.66 21.78
CA SER A 128 -5.09 -36.86 22.08
C SER A 128 -4.32 -37.96 21.32
N TYR A 129 -4.69 -38.28 20.08
CA TYR A 129 -3.91 -39.23 19.29
C TYR A 129 -2.78 -38.52 18.54
N LYS A 130 -1.54 -38.70 19.03
CA LYS A 130 -0.29 -38.20 18.40
C LYS A 130 -0.03 -38.70 16.95
N GLU A 131 -0.94 -39.47 16.36
CA GLU A 131 -0.75 -40.16 15.06
C GLU A 131 -1.87 -39.94 14.04
N VAL A 132 -2.85 -39.07 14.30
CA VAL A 132 -3.62 -38.53 13.18
C VAL A 132 -2.74 -37.43 12.60
N GLU A 133 -2.03 -37.80 11.54
CA GLU A 133 -0.94 -37.05 10.91
C GLU A 133 -1.30 -35.57 10.77
N LYS A 134 -0.32 -34.70 11.05
CA LYS A 134 -0.34 -33.23 10.87
C LYS A 134 -0.59 -32.78 9.41
N GLN A 135 -1.25 -33.59 8.58
CA GLN A 135 -1.36 -33.42 7.12
C GLN A 135 -2.79 -33.60 6.57
N ASP A 136 -3.78 -33.97 7.39
CA ASP A 136 -5.17 -34.04 6.92
C ASP A 136 -5.97 -32.83 7.47
N PRO A 137 -6.31 -31.83 6.63
CA PRO A 137 -7.03 -30.63 7.05
C PRO A 137 -8.48 -30.88 7.48
N LEU A 138 -9.02 -32.11 7.31
CA LEU A 138 -10.39 -32.45 7.70
C LEU A 138 -10.41 -33.60 8.73
N TYR A 139 -9.99 -33.27 9.96
CA TYR A 139 -9.78 -34.23 11.05
C TYR A 139 -11.04 -35.02 11.45
N LEU A 140 -12.24 -34.44 11.28
CA LEU A 140 -13.52 -35.11 11.56
C LEU A 140 -14.18 -35.73 10.32
N SER A 141 -13.45 -35.89 9.21
CA SER A 141 -13.95 -36.62 8.06
C SER A 141 -14.44 -38.02 8.46
N LYS A 142 -15.43 -38.54 7.75
CA LYS A 142 -15.98 -39.88 8.01
C LYS A 142 -14.90 -40.96 8.04
N ALA A 143 -13.89 -40.87 7.16
CA ALA A 143 -12.78 -41.81 7.11
C ALA A 143 -11.89 -41.74 8.37
N SER A 144 -11.62 -40.52 8.85
CA SER A 144 -10.87 -40.28 10.09
C SER A 144 -11.63 -40.81 11.31
N LEU A 145 -12.94 -40.56 11.40
CA LEU A 145 -13.80 -41.07 12.47
C LEU A 145 -13.86 -42.60 12.49
N GLU A 146 -13.96 -43.26 11.33
CA GLU A 146 -13.92 -44.73 11.24
C GLU A 146 -12.57 -45.31 11.74
N LYS A 147 -11.45 -44.64 11.42
CA LYS A 147 -10.11 -45.02 11.89
C LYS A 147 -9.98 -44.85 13.41
N ILE A 148 -10.47 -43.74 13.96
CA ILE A 148 -10.46 -43.48 15.40
C ILE A 148 -11.36 -44.49 16.13
N ALA A 149 -12.60 -44.67 15.67
CA ALA A 149 -13.57 -45.60 16.25
C ALA A 149 -13.01 -47.02 16.36
N LYS A 150 -12.32 -47.49 15.30
CA LYS A 150 -11.63 -48.79 15.32
C LYS A 150 -10.53 -48.85 16.38
N LYS A 151 -9.75 -47.78 16.56
CA LYS A 151 -8.65 -47.73 17.54
C LYS A 151 -9.15 -47.79 18.98
N ILE A 152 -10.25 -47.13 19.28
CA ILE A 152 -10.86 -47.11 20.62
C ILE A 152 -11.92 -48.19 20.83
N SER A 153 -12.08 -49.11 19.86
CA SER A 153 -13.10 -50.16 19.90
C SER A 153 -14.53 -49.62 20.13
N ALA A 154 -14.87 -48.49 19.52
CA ALA A 154 -16.19 -47.88 19.60
C ALA A 154 -16.95 -47.98 18.28
N ASN A 155 -18.28 -47.88 18.34
CA ASN A 155 -19.09 -47.65 17.15
C ASN A 155 -18.85 -46.23 16.60
N VAL A 156 -18.67 -46.09 15.28
CA VAL A 156 -18.37 -44.78 14.65
C VAL A 156 -19.47 -43.74 14.90
N ASN A 157 -20.75 -44.14 14.89
CA ASN A 157 -21.86 -43.22 15.15
C ASN A 157 -21.90 -42.80 16.63
N VAL A 158 -21.48 -43.70 17.53
CA VAL A 158 -21.38 -43.41 18.97
C VAL A 158 -20.22 -42.45 19.23
N LEU A 159 -19.07 -42.66 18.59
CA LEU A 159 -17.95 -41.72 18.61
C LEU A 159 -18.35 -40.35 18.05
N GLU A 160 -19.04 -40.31 16.91
CA GLU A 160 -19.51 -39.08 16.27
C GLU A 160 -20.43 -38.27 17.20
N SER A 161 -21.40 -38.94 17.83
CA SER A 161 -22.31 -38.33 18.80
C SER A 161 -21.59 -37.85 20.08
N HIS A 162 -20.61 -38.63 20.53
CA HIS A 162 -19.79 -38.33 21.71
C HIS A 162 -18.92 -37.09 21.48
N LEU A 163 -18.29 -36.97 20.31
CA LEU A 163 -17.48 -35.80 19.96
C LEU A 163 -18.33 -34.56 19.75
N ALA A 164 -19.49 -34.68 19.11
CA ALA A 164 -20.43 -33.58 18.98
C ALA A 164 -20.83 -33.05 20.37
N ALA A 165 -21.11 -33.93 21.33
CA ALA A 165 -21.49 -33.53 22.67
C ALA A 165 -20.34 -32.92 23.47
N ILE A 166 -19.11 -33.45 23.34
CA ILE A 166 -17.92 -32.83 23.93
C ILE A 166 -17.73 -31.43 23.36
N ALA A 167 -17.72 -31.27 22.04
CA ALA A 167 -17.49 -29.98 21.39
C ALA A 167 -18.58 -28.95 21.72
N VAL A 168 -19.83 -29.39 21.83
CA VAL A 168 -20.94 -28.56 22.30
C VAL A 168 -20.76 -28.18 23.76
N ALA A 169 -20.43 -29.12 24.63
CA ALA A 169 -20.19 -28.86 26.05
C ALA A 169 -18.99 -27.94 26.27
N ASP A 170 -17.97 -28.10 25.44
CA ASP A 170 -16.76 -27.31 25.42
C ASP A 170 -17.06 -25.86 25.02
N GLY A 171 -17.72 -25.63 23.88
CA GLY A 171 -18.11 -24.30 23.43
C GLY A 171 -19.13 -23.63 24.36
N ALA A 172 -20.12 -24.39 24.83
CA ALA A 172 -21.13 -23.89 25.75
C ALA A 172 -20.56 -23.47 27.11
N SER A 173 -19.43 -24.05 27.52
CA SER A 173 -18.72 -23.66 28.75
C SER A 173 -18.23 -22.21 28.70
N PHE A 174 -18.13 -21.62 27.51
CA PHE A 174 -17.83 -20.21 27.32
C PHE A 174 -19.09 -19.35 27.10
N SER A 175 -20.13 -19.86 26.43
CA SER A 175 -21.29 -19.05 26.03
C SER A 175 -22.38 -18.87 27.11
N LEU A 176 -22.51 -19.77 28.09
CA LEU A 176 -23.75 -19.89 28.89
C LEU A 176 -23.80 -19.18 30.26
N LYS A 177 -22.83 -18.34 30.62
CA LYS A 177 -22.87 -17.59 31.91
C LYS A 177 -23.35 -16.15 31.82
N VAL A 178 -23.73 -15.65 30.65
CA VAL A 178 -24.46 -14.37 30.52
C VAL A 178 -25.95 -14.71 30.43
N PRO A 179 -26.74 -14.55 31.50
CA PRO A 179 -28.16 -14.87 31.46
C PRO A 179 -28.90 -13.79 30.66
N HIS A 180 -28.94 -13.93 29.34
CA HIS A 180 -29.96 -13.24 28.56
C HIS A 180 -31.22 -14.08 28.59
N ALA A 181 -32.27 -13.55 29.21
CA ALA A 181 -33.54 -14.24 29.45
C ALA A 181 -34.25 -14.76 28.18
N ASN A 182 -33.75 -14.43 26.98
CA ASN A 182 -34.37 -14.72 25.69
C ASN A 182 -33.39 -15.22 24.60
N MET A 183 -32.25 -15.86 24.93
CA MET A 183 -31.44 -16.49 23.88
C MET A 183 -32.23 -17.64 23.24
N ASP A 184 -32.46 -17.55 21.93
CA ASP A 184 -33.03 -18.67 21.19
C ASP A 184 -31.98 -19.74 20.90
N MET A 185 -32.46 -20.94 20.55
CA MET A 185 -31.61 -22.12 20.37
C MET A 185 -30.62 -21.98 19.20
N ASN A 186 -30.96 -21.19 18.18
CA ASN A 186 -30.06 -20.97 17.05
C ASN A 186 -28.92 -20.05 17.47
N THR A 187 -29.21 -19.02 18.26
CA THR A 187 -28.17 -18.15 18.84
C THR A 187 -27.20 -18.93 19.73
N VAL A 188 -27.68 -19.88 20.53
CA VAL A 188 -26.80 -20.72 21.37
C VAL A 188 -25.90 -21.60 20.51
N VAL A 189 -26.46 -22.23 19.47
CA VAL A 189 -25.70 -23.07 18.53
C VAL A 189 -24.68 -22.24 17.75
N GLU A 190 -25.09 -21.09 17.22
CA GLU A 190 -24.20 -20.15 16.56
C GLU A 190 -23.07 -19.74 17.50
N ASN A 191 -23.36 -19.35 18.74
CA ASN A 191 -22.35 -18.99 19.73
C ASN A 191 -21.36 -20.12 20.00
N ILE A 192 -21.84 -21.37 20.09
CA ILE A 192 -21.00 -22.56 20.26
C ILE A 192 -20.11 -22.76 19.04
N LEU A 193 -20.66 -22.73 17.82
CA LEU A 193 -19.90 -22.87 16.58
C LEU A 193 -18.86 -21.76 16.45
N PHE A 194 -19.24 -20.54 16.84
CA PHE A 194 -18.34 -19.39 16.91
C PHE A 194 -17.23 -19.54 17.95
N THR A 195 -17.24 -20.51 18.86
CA THR A 195 -16.09 -20.75 19.76
C THR A 195 -14.97 -21.57 19.13
N HIS A 196 -15.22 -22.17 17.96
CA HIS A 196 -14.27 -23.02 17.24
C HIS A 196 -13.63 -22.29 16.05
N ASP A 197 -12.52 -22.81 15.54
CA ASP A 197 -11.91 -22.36 14.28
C ASP A 197 -12.87 -22.60 13.10
N GLU A 198 -12.74 -21.90 11.98
CA GLU A 198 -13.65 -21.96 10.83
C GLU A 198 -13.77 -23.40 10.29
N GLU A 199 -12.65 -24.09 10.10
CA GLU A 199 -12.61 -25.49 9.67
C GLU A 199 -13.32 -26.43 10.67
N ASP A 200 -13.10 -26.21 11.97
CA ASP A 200 -13.71 -27.00 13.05
C ASP A 200 -15.20 -26.67 13.24
N ALA A 201 -15.61 -25.43 12.97
CA ALA A 201 -16.98 -24.95 13.07
C ALA A 201 -17.84 -25.54 11.95
N GLU A 202 -17.31 -25.67 10.73
CA GLU A 202 -18.00 -26.39 9.65
C GLU A 202 -18.22 -27.87 10.01
N ASP A 203 -17.18 -28.53 10.50
CA ASP A 203 -17.26 -29.93 10.90
C ASP A 203 -18.19 -30.14 12.10
N LEU A 204 -18.15 -29.25 13.10
CA LEU A 204 -19.06 -29.27 14.23
C LEU A 204 -20.50 -28.97 13.82
N ASN A 205 -20.71 -28.04 12.89
CA ASN A 205 -22.04 -27.73 12.37
C ASN A 205 -22.62 -28.95 11.64
N ARG A 206 -21.80 -29.63 10.83
CA ARG A 206 -22.16 -30.91 10.22
C ARG A 206 -22.54 -31.96 11.27
N LEU A 207 -21.72 -32.11 12.32
CA LEU A 207 -22.00 -33.04 13.42
C LEU A 207 -23.30 -32.69 14.14
N LEU A 208 -23.52 -31.40 14.43
CA LEU A 208 -24.74 -30.90 15.06
C LEU A 208 -25.97 -31.10 14.19
N ASP A 209 -25.87 -30.95 12.88
CA ASP A 209 -26.99 -31.17 11.95
C ASP A 209 -27.48 -32.61 11.92
N THR A 210 -26.65 -33.57 12.34
CA THR A 210 -27.08 -34.96 12.52
C THR A 210 -27.98 -35.16 13.75
N LEU A 211 -28.02 -34.21 14.68
CA LEU A 211 -28.81 -34.30 15.91
C LEU A 211 -30.25 -33.77 15.70
N PRO A 212 -31.29 -34.55 16.05
CA PRO A 212 -32.66 -34.07 16.15
C PRO A 212 -32.83 -32.86 17.09
N ALA A 213 -33.80 -32.01 16.79
CA ALA A 213 -34.05 -30.77 17.55
C ALA A 213 -34.33 -30.98 19.05
N SER A 214 -35.00 -32.08 19.43
CA SER A 214 -35.27 -32.42 20.84
C SER A 214 -34.00 -32.74 21.63
N GLU A 215 -32.95 -33.21 20.96
CA GLU A 215 -31.69 -33.61 21.59
C GLU A 215 -30.78 -32.40 21.78
N LYS A 216 -30.70 -31.53 20.75
CA LYS A 216 -30.07 -30.21 20.88
C LYS A 216 -30.64 -29.45 22.10
N HIS A 217 -31.95 -29.51 22.29
CA HIS A 217 -32.63 -28.88 23.43
C HIS A 217 -32.25 -29.47 24.79
N THR A 218 -32.23 -30.80 24.92
CA THR A 218 -31.90 -31.47 26.18
C THR A 218 -30.44 -31.25 26.59
N LEU A 219 -29.53 -31.29 25.61
CA LEU A 219 -28.10 -31.01 25.80
C LEU A 219 -27.90 -29.58 26.31
N ILE A 220 -28.51 -28.59 25.66
CA ILE A 220 -28.39 -27.18 26.05
C ILE A 220 -29.00 -26.92 27.43
N GLN A 221 -30.17 -27.49 27.76
CA GLN A 221 -30.75 -27.37 29.10
C GLN A 221 -29.85 -27.95 30.19
N THR A 222 -29.25 -29.11 29.93
CA THR A 222 -28.31 -29.75 30.86
C THR A 222 -27.06 -28.90 31.03
N LEU A 223 -26.55 -28.31 29.94
CA LEU A 223 -25.40 -27.40 29.97
C LEU A 223 -25.70 -26.12 30.74
N MET A 224 -26.88 -25.52 30.55
CA MET A 224 -27.31 -24.35 31.34
C MET A 224 -27.36 -24.69 32.83
N LYS A 225 -27.94 -25.84 33.19
CA LYS A 225 -27.99 -26.32 34.57
C LYS A 225 -26.60 -26.55 35.16
N VAL A 226 -25.75 -27.30 34.47
CA VAL A 226 -24.36 -27.59 34.90
C VAL A 226 -23.55 -26.30 35.05
N THR A 227 -23.75 -25.33 34.15
CA THR A 227 -23.07 -24.03 34.18
C THR A 227 -23.52 -23.19 35.38
N GLN A 228 -24.83 -23.20 35.70
CA GLN A 228 -25.40 -22.52 36.87
C GLN A 228 -25.00 -23.17 38.20
N ASP A 229 -24.95 -24.51 38.24
CA ASP A 229 -24.63 -25.28 39.45
C ASP A 229 -23.12 -25.40 39.70
N SER A 230 -22.29 -25.17 38.68
CA SER A 230 -20.84 -25.26 38.81
C SER A 230 -20.32 -24.12 39.67
N LYS A 231 -19.63 -24.47 40.77
CA LYS A 231 -18.74 -23.53 41.44
C LYS A 231 -17.70 -23.09 40.40
N THR A 232 -17.72 -21.82 40.01
CA THR A 232 -16.54 -21.20 39.44
C THR A 232 -15.42 -21.39 40.44
N TYR A 233 -14.25 -21.88 40.02
CA TYR A 233 -13.08 -21.65 40.85
C TYR A 233 -12.87 -20.14 40.78
N PRO A 234 -13.09 -19.38 41.87
CA PRO A 234 -12.59 -18.03 41.89
C PRO A 234 -11.10 -18.23 41.67
N PHE A 235 -10.54 -17.74 40.56
CA PHE A 235 -9.10 -17.84 40.38
C PHE A 235 -8.50 -17.23 41.63
N VAL A 236 -7.85 -18.08 42.43
CA VAL A 236 -7.49 -17.71 43.77
C VAL A 236 -6.27 -16.86 43.66
N VAL A 237 -6.50 -15.56 43.52
CA VAL A 237 -5.60 -14.56 44.05
C VAL A 237 -6.42 -13.34 44.40
N LYS A 238 -6.66 -13.16 45.71
CA LYS A 238 -7.23 -11.92 46.25
C LYS A 238 -6.24 -10.75 46.21
N ASP A 239 -5.00 -11.01 45.78
CA ASP A 239 -3.91 -10.02 45.67
C ASP A 239 -3.67 -9.60 44.21
N LEU A 240 -4.06 -8.36 43.90
CA LEU A 240 -3.86 -7.64 42.63
C LEU A 240 -2.47 -7.81 41.95
N PRO A 241 -1.32 -7.81 42.67
CA PRO A 241 0.01 -7.83 42.05
C PRO A 241 0.32 -9.13 41.29
N VAL A 242 -0.28 -10.22 41.74
CA VAL A 242 -0.16 -11.51 41.10
C VAL A 242 -1.00 -11.59 39.84
N GLN A 243 -2.24 -11.06 39.91
CA GLN A 243 -3.11 -10.97 38.74
C GLN A 243 -2.38 -10.23 37.63
N GLN A 244 -1.61 -9.18 37.98
CA GLN A 244 -0.78 -8.43 37.04
C GLN A 244 0.36 -9.26 36.43
N LYS A 245 1.10 -10.06 37.21
CA LYS A 245 2.18 -10.90 36.67
C LYS A 245 1.68 -12.04 35.77
N VAL A 246 0.58 -12.68 36.15
CA VAL A 246 -0.07 -13.71 35.32
C VAL A 246 -0.71 -13.09 34.07
N ARG A 247 -1.28 -11.88 34.20
CA ARG A 247 -1.73 -11.02 33.11
C ARG A 247 -0.60 -10.72 32.12
N ASP A 248 0.55 -10.28 32.61
CA ASP A 248 1.68 -9.89 31.75
C ASP A 248 2.28 -11.11 31.04
N GLN A 249 2.47 -12.25 31.72
CA GLN A 249 2.97 -13.49 31.10
C GLN A 249 2.00 -14.15 30.11
N LEU A 250 0.68 -14.11 30.37
CA LEU A 250 -0.32 -14.64 29.44
C LEU A 250 -0.45 -13.75 28.20
N VAL A 251 -0.38 -12.43 28.38
CA VAL A 251 -0.39 -11.46 27.27
C VAL A 251 0.87 -11.59 26.44
N GLU A 252 2.05 -11.79 27.04
CA GLU A 252 3.32 -11.85 26.32
C GLU A 252 3.53 -13.19 25.60
N ASN A 253 3.14 -14.32 26.22
CA ASN A 253 3.25 -15.64 25.59
C ASN A 253 2.16 -15.96 24.56
N ASN A 254 1.00 -15.29 24.64
CA ASN A 254 -0.12 -15.51 23.72
C ASN A 254 -0.45 -14.28 22.87
N LYS A 255 0.40 -13.24 22.85
CA LYS A 255 0.14 -11.99 22.11
C LYS A 255 -0.15 -12.23 20.64
N GLU A 256 0.68 -13.03 20.01
CA GLU A 256 0.59 -13.34 18.58
C GLU A 256 -0.66 -14.19 18.28
N THR A 257 -0.98 -15.14 19.16
CA THR A 257 -2.19 -15.95 19.11
C THR A 257 -3.45 -15.12 19.35
N PHE A 258 -3.40 -14.14 20.27
CA PHE A 258 -4.47 -13.20 20.61
C PHE A 258 -4.74 -12.18 19.49
N LEU A 259 -3.69 -11.76 18.77
CA LEU A 259 -3.82 -10.87 17.60
C LEU A 259 -4.34 -11.61 16.37
N LYS A 260 -3.83 -12.83 16.09
CA LYS A 260 -4.42 -13.76 15.10
C LYS A 260 -5.87 -14.16 15.44
N PHE A 261 -6.24 -14.08 16.72
CA PHE A 261 -7.57 -14.37 17.28
C PHE A 261 -8.58 -13.21 17.12
N LEU A 262 -8.12 -11.96 17.09
CA LEU A 262 -8.96 -10.78 16.79
C LEU A 262 -9.16 -10.55 15.30
N HIS A 263 -8.19 -11.00 14.50
CA HIS A 263 -8.21 -10.93 13.04
C HIS A 263 -8.05 -12.35 12.48
N PRO A 264 -9.14 -13.13 12.34
CA PRO A 264 -9.05 -14.26 11.43
C PRO A 264 -8.63 -13.67 10.08
N GLU A 265 -7.65 -14.27 9.42
CA GLU A 265 -7.22 -13.88 8.08
C GLU A 265 -8.40 -14.08 7.11
N THR A 266 -9.35 -13.14 7.09
CA THR A 266 -10.39 -13.10 6.07
C THR A 266 -9.69 -12.68 4.79
N GLY A 267 -9.54 -13.64 3.89
CA GLY A 267 -9.08 -13.38 2.53
C GLY A 267 -9.87 -12.21 1.92
N ASP A 268 -9.11 -11.21 1.47
CA ASP A 268 -9.34 -10.18 0.44
C ASP A 268 -10.67 -9.43 0.29
N ASP A 269 -11.77 -9.84 0.92
CA ASP A 269 -13.09 -9.27 0.63
C ASP A 269 -13.66 -8.59 1.87
N GLY A 270 -13.45 -7.27 1.93
CA GLY A 270 -13.87 -6.40 3.03
C GLY A 270 -15.37 -6.41 3.31
N ASN A 271 -15.79 -7.30 4.21
CA ASN A 271 -17.09 -7.23 4.86
C ASN A 271 -16.94 -6.68 6.29
N THR A 272 -17.60 -5.55 6.51
CA THR A 272 -17.87 -4.93 7.81
C THR A 272 -18.26 -5.96 8.86
N ILE A 273 -17.46 -6.05 9.91
CA ILE A 273 -17.77 -6.84 11.11
C ILE A 273 -18.97 -6.18 11.80
N ASP A 274 -20.06 -6.94 11.97
CA ASP A 274 -21.24 -6.50 12.71
C ASP A 274 -20.86 -6.16 14.17
N PRO A 275 -21.00 -4.89 14.60
CA PRO A 275 -20.58 -4.44 15.93
C PRO A 275 -21.39 -5.07 17.07
N ASP A 276 -22.55 -5.66 16.80
CA ASP A 276 -23.35 -6.35 17.82
C ASP A 276 -22.85 -7.80 18.06
N ILE A 277 -22.09 -8.36 17.10
CA ILE A 277 -21.58 -9.74 17.13
C ILE A 277 -20.16 -9.80 17.73
N PHE A 278 -19.37 -8.74 17.59
CA PHE A 278 -17.98 -8.68 18.05
C PHE A 278 -17.81 -8.82 19.58
N PRO A 279 -18.63 -8.18 20.43
CA PRO A 279 -18.59 -8.39 21.88
C PRO A 279 -19.00 -9.82 22.28
N LEU A 280 -19.96 -10.42 21.56
CA LEU A 280 -20.36 -11.81 21.75
C LEU A 280 -19.25 -12.80 21.38
N LYS A 281 -18.45 -12.51 20.34
CA LYS A 281 -17.23 -13.28 19.97
C LYS A 281 -16.16 -13.23 21.05
N ILE A 282 -15.99 -12.08 21.71
CA ILE A 282 -15.08 -11.88 22.84
C ILE A 282 -15.60 -12.62 24.09
N CYS A 283 -16.88 -12.48 24.41
CA CYS A 283 -17.53 -13.12 25.56
C CYS A 283 -17.58 -14.65 25.44
N ALA A 284 -17.83 -15.18 24.24
CA ALA A 284 -17.90 -16.62 23.98
C ALA A 284 -16.53 -17.30 23.89
N ARG A 285 -15.41 -16.57 23.93
CA ARG A 285 -14.06 -17.18 23.87
C ARG A 285 -13.17 -16.83 25.07
N LEU A 286 -13.53 -15.82 25.86
CA LEU A 286 -12.91 -15.51 27.15
C LEU A 286 -13.65 -16.24 28.28
N LYS A 287 -13.09 -17.35 28.74
CA LYS A 287 -13.56 -18.23 29.82
C LYS A 287 -14.34 -17.55 30.93
N VAL A 288 -15.50 -18.09 31.25
CA VAL A 288 -16.33 -17.46 32.27
C VAL A 288 -15.90 -17.83 33.68
N GLY A 289 -15.55 -16.78 34.41
CA GLY A 289 -14.72 -16.74 35.61
C GLY A 289 -13.73 -15.59 35.47
N ILE A 290 -13.21 -15.39 34.26
CA ILE A 290 -12.54 -14.17 33.84
C ILE A 290 -13.52 -13.27 33.08
N ALA A 291 -14.66 -13.74 32.57
CA ALA A 291 -15.63 -12.85 31.93
C ALA A 291 -16.24 -11.80 32.87
N GLU A 292 -16.27 -11.95 34.20
CA GLU A 292 -16.58 -10.82 35.11
C GLU A 292 -15.37 -9.89 35.29
N LEU A 293 -14.14 -10.39 35.15
CA LEU A 293 -12.92 -9.59 35.17
C LEU A 293 -12.68 -8.87 33.83
N TYR A 294 -13.08 -9.50 32.72
CA TYR A 294 -13.10 -9.01 31.36
C TYR A 294 -14.38 -8.23 31.08
N TRP A 295 -15.47 -8.45 31.80
CA TRP A 295 -16.63 -7.55 31.85
C TRP A 295 -16.33 -6.43 32.81
N ASP A 296 -15.56 -6.56 33.88
CA ASP A 296 -15.08 -5.40 34.65
C ASP A 296 -14.07 -4.62 33.81
N VAL A 297 -13.22 -5.28 33.01
CA VAL A 297 -12.47 -4.66 31.90
C VAL A 297 -13.51 -4.10 30.92
N CYS A 298 -14.17 -4.82 30.01
CA CYS A 298 -15.21 -4.37 29.04
C CYS A 298 -16.33 -3.43 29.55
N SER A 299 -16.65 -3.41 30.85
CA SER A 299 -17.60 -2.49 31.51
C SER A 299 -16.90 -1.30 32.18
N LEU A 300 -15.60 -1.38 32.48
CA LEU A 300 -14.69 -0.22 32.40
C LEU A 300 -14.59 0.31 30.96
N TYR A 301 -14.87 -0.49 29.90
CA TYR A 301 -15.02 -0.02 28.50
C TYR A 301 -16.48 0.29 28.14
N ASN A 302 -17.40 0.38 29.11
CA ASN A 302 -18.67 1.10 28.93
C ASN A 302 -18.57 2.56 29.46
N GLU A 303 -17.37 3.00 29.82
CA GLU A 303 -16.96 4.41 29.87
C GLU A 303 -15.80 4.61 28.86
N SER A 304 -16.08 4.22 27.62
CA SER A 304 -15.21 3.65 26.57
C SER A 304 -14.05 4.49 26.01
N ASP A 305 -13.88 5.75 26.39
CA ASP A 305 -12.93 6.63 25.69
C ASP A 305 -11.52 6.57 26.28
N ASP A 306 -11.38 6.37 27.59
CA ASP A 306 -10.08 6.53 28.27
C ASP A 306 -9.16 5.32 28.08
N ILE A 307 -9.71 4.12 27.86
CA ILE A 307 -8.90 2.92 27.59
C ILE A 307 -8.60 2.76 26.11
N LEU A 308 -9.52 3.11 25.21
CA LEU A 308 -9.21 3.24 23.78
C LEU A 308 -8.19 4.37 23.58
N GLU A 309 -8.34 5.51 24.27
CA GLU A 309 -7.30 6.54 24.34
C GLU A 309 -5.99 5.94 24.85
N GLY A 310 -5.99 5.17 25.93
CA GLY A 310 -4.78 4.53 26.46
C GLY A 310 -4.10 3.56 25.49
N ALA A 311 -4.87 2.74 24.77
CA ALA A 311 -4.38 1.80 23.77
C ALA A 311 -3.79 2.54 22.57
N TRP A 312 -4.52 3.51 22.02
CA TRP A 312 -4.04 4.34 20.93
C TRP A 312 -2.87 5.23 21.33
N ARG A 313 -2.82 5.70 22.58
CA ARG A 313 -1.69 6.45 23.13
C ARG A 313 -0.47 5.56 23.33
N ASN A 314 -0.64 4.30 23.70
CA ASN A 314 0.46 3.33 23.78
C ASN A 314 0.98 2.98 22.38
N LEU A 315 0.09 2.79 21.41
CA LEU A 315 0.44 2.54 20.02
C LEU A 315 1.16 3.76 19.41
N ALA A 316 0.57 4.95 19.58
CA ALA A 316 1.17 6.21 19.17
C ALA A 316 2.48 6.48 19.92
N SER A 317 2.67 6.05 21.17
CA SER A 317 3.93 6.30 21.91
C SER A 317 5.01 5.25 21.67
N SER A 318 4.67 4.08 21.13
CA SER A 318 5.60 2.99 20.85
C SER A 318 6.69 3.39 19.85
N THR A 319 7.92 2.95 20.11
CA THR A 319 9.07 3.10 19.20
C THR A 319 9.12 2.01 18.13
N GLU A 320 8.33 0.95 18.30
CA GLU A 320 8.26 -0.21 17.39
C GLU A 320 6.97 -0.21 16.55
N ALA A 321 6.12 0.82 16.69
CA ALA A 321 4.89 0.92 15.91
C ALA A 321 5.21 1.03 14.41
N THR A 322 4.49 0.25 13.62
CA THR A 322 4.53 0.36 12.16
C THR A 322 3.78 1.60 11.69
N LEU A 323 3.93 1.97 10.41
CA LEU A 323 3.16 3.07 9.83
C LEU A 323 1.64 2.80 9.90
N ALA A 324 1.21 1.56 9.68
CA ALA A 324 -0.20 1.18 9.77
C ALA A 324 -0.73 1.37 11.18
N ASP A 325 0.02 0.91 12.19
CA ASP A 325 -0.32 1.12 13.61
C ASP A 325 -0.49 2.61 13.93
N LEU A 326 0.41 3.48 13.43
CA LEU A 326 0.35 4.92 13.68
C LEU A 326 -0.84 5.59 12.98
N LEU A 327 -1.22 5.13 11.79
CA LEU A 327 -2.42 5.61 11.08
C LEU A 327 -3.69 5.22 11.83
N ASP A 328 -3.80 3.95 12.24
CA ASP A 328 -4.93 3.45 13.01
C ASP A 328 -5.08 4.19 14.34
N ALA A 329 -3.96 4.48 15.03
CA ALA A 329 -3.98 5.31 16.24
C ALA A 329 -4.47 6.73 15.97
N ALA A 330 -4.05 7.33 14.87
CA ALA A 330 -4.39 8.72 14.57
C ALA A 330 -5.89 8.87 14.25
N ASP A 331 -6.45 7.94 13.48
CA ASP A 331 -7.89 7.90 13.17
C ASP A 331 -8.72 7.52 14.40
N GLY A 332 -8.31 6.49 15.14
CA GLY A 332 -8.98 6.06 16.37
C GLY A 332 -9.04 7.16 17.44
N LEU A 333 -7.96 7.92 17.65
CA LEU A 333 -7.95 9.05 18.59
C LEU A 333 -8.83 10.21 18.12
N LYS A 334 -8.94 10.43 16.81
CA LYS A 334 -9.83 11.45 16.24
C LYS A 334 -11.29 11.06 16.44
N GLU A 335 -11.66 9.80 16.20
CA GLU A 335 -13.02 9.29 16.39
C GLU A 335 -13.50 9.39 17.85
N LEU A 336 -12.59 9.23 18.80
CA LEU A 336 -12.82 9.43 20.24
C LEU A 336 -12.85 10.91 20.66
N GLY A 337 -12.71 11.85 19.72
CA GLY A 337 -12.67 13.28 20.02
C GLY A 337 -11.42 13.76 20.76
N LYS A 338 -10.37 12.93 20.84
CA LYS A 338 -9.09 13.25 21.51
C LYS A 338 -8.14 13.96 20.55
N SER A 339 -8.55 15.13 20.04
CA SER A 339 -7.86 15.90 18.99
C SER A 339 -6.36 16.11 19.26
N ASP A 340 -5.97 16.49 20.48
CA ASP A 340 -4.56 16.72 20.81
C ASP A 340 -3.70 15.44 20.66
N LEU A 341 -4.24 14.29 21.04
CA LEU A 341 -3.54 13.00 20.93
C LEU A 341 -3.54 12.49 19.49
N ALA A 342 -4.64 12.70 18.74
CA ALA A 342 -4.68 12.43 17.32
C ALA A 342 -3.61 13.25 16.58
N LEU A 343 -3.42 14.52 16.93
CA LEU A 343 -2.34 15.36 16.39
C LEU A 343 -0.94 14.83 16.76
N ASP A 344 -0.74 14.24 17.94
CA ASP A 344 0.53 13.59 18.31
C ASP A 344 0.78 12.32 17.48
N ALA A 345 -0.25 11.52 17.24
CA ALA A 345 -0.16 10.33 16.39
C ALA A 345 0.15 10.72 14.93
N TRP A 346 -0.57 11.70 14.37
CA TRP A 346 -0.28 12.25 13.04
C TRP A 346 1.13 12.84 12.95
N GLN A 347 1.61 13.49 14.01
CA GLN A 347 2.99 13.98 14.05
C GLN A 347 4.00 12.85 13.87
N LYS A 348 3.75 11.69 14.48
CA LYS A 348 4.61 10.51 14.33
C LYS A 348 4.47 9.83 12.97
N VAL A 349 3.25 9.78 12.40
CA VAL A 349 3.04 9.34 11.01
C VAL A 349 3.94 10.13 10.06
N ILE A 350 3.94 11.46 10.19
CA ILE A 350 4.73 12.36 9.32
C ILE A 350 6.24 12.18 9.52
N GLU A 351 6.67 11.82 10.74
CA GLU A 351 8.08 11.57 11.07
C GLU A 351 8.53 10.14 10.76
N HIS A 352 7.61 9.24 10.41
CA HIS A 352 7.91 7.85 10.17
C HIS A 352 8.70 7.67 8.87
N ARG A 353 9.76 6.85 8.91
CA ARG A 353 10.70 6.68 7.78
C ARG A 353 10.04 6.13 6.50
N ASP A 354 8.99 5.34 6.68
CA ASP A 354 8.29 4.63 5.60
C ASP A 354 7.01 5.38 5.15
N VAL A 355 6.83 6.64 5.57
CA VAL A 355 5.65 7.44 5.19
C VAL A 355 5.58 7.62 3.67
N SER A 356 4.40 7.41 3.09
CA SER A 356 4.17 7.57 1.66
C SER A 356 3.57 8.94 1.32
N ALA A 357 3.67 9.36 0.05
CA ALA A 357 3.00 10.57 -0.44
C ALA A 357 1.46 10.50 -0.29
N GLU A 358 0.87 9.29 -0.29
CA GLU A 358 -0.56 9.08 -0.06
C GLU A 358 -0.92 9.26 1.42
N SER A 359 -0.12 8.68 2.32
CA SER A 359 -0.29 8.87 3.77
C SER A 359 -0.15 10.34 4.17
N LEU A 360 0.75 11.09 3.52
CA LEU A 360 0.90 12.53 3.73
C LEU A 360 -0.28 13.33 3.17
N ARG A 361 -0.85 12.94 2.02
CA ARG A 361 -2.11 13.52 1.52
C ARG A 361 -3.24 13.34 2.52
N ASP A 362 -3.34 12.14 3.09
CA ASP A 362 -4.37 11.87 4.09
C ASP A 362 -4.13 12.67 5.37
N ALA A 363 -2.87 12.73 5.84
CA ALA A 363 -2.48 13.58 6.96
C ALA A 363 -2.82 15.07 6.72
N ILE A 364 -2.63 15.61 5.51
CA ILE A 364 -3.03 17.00 5.16
C ILE A 364 -4.53 17.19 5.38
N ARG A 365 -5.36 16.26 4.90
CA ARG A 365 -6.82 16.31 5.05
C ARG A 365 -7.21 16.22 6.53
N GLN A 366 -6.70 15.21 7.22
CA GLN A 366 -7.06 14.87 8.58
C GLN A 366 -6.63 15.96 9.58
N VAL A 367 -5.39 16.46 9.47
CA VAL A 367 -4.89 17.55 10.31
C VAL A 367 -5.63 18.86 10.05
N ARG A 368 -6.05 19.14 8.80
CA ARG A 368 -6.85 20.33 8.49
C ARG A 368 -8.25 20.26 9.10
N GLU A 369 -8.89 19.08 9.08
CA GLU A 369 -10.17 18.86 9.74
C GLU A 369 -10.04 19.07 11.25
N LEU A 370 -9.01 18.47 11.87
CA LEU A 370 -8.69 18.66 13.28
C LEU A 370 -8.39 20.14 13.61
N ALA A 371 -7.69 20.88 12.74
CA ALA A 371 -7.42 22.31 12.90
C ALA A 371 -8.67 23.20 12.76
N GLY A 372 -9.66 22.74 12.00
CA GLY A 372 -10.95 23.41 11.80
C GLY A 372 -11.85 23.30 13.04
N THR A 373 -11.83 22.14 13.70
CA THR A 373 -12.56 21.87 14.95
C THR A 373 -11.81 22.40 16.18
N ASP A 374 -10.49 22.24 16.19
CA ASP A 374 -9.60 22.57 17.28
C ASP A 374 -8.57 23.59 16.77
N LYS A 375 -8.84 24.88 17.02
CA LYS A 375 -7.99 25.99 16.58
C LYS A 375 -6.68 26.08 17.39
N SER A 376 -6.13 24.95 17.80
CA SER A 376 -4.91 24.87 18.58
C SER A 376 -3.73 25.26 17.69
N LYS A 377 -2.75 25.94 18.31
CA LYS A 377 -1.49 26.27 17.64
C LYS A 377 -0.78 24.99 17.14
N LYS A 378 -0.93 23.89 17.87
CA LYS A 378 -0.39 22.58 17.52
C LYS A 378 -0.93 22.07 16.18
N ALA A 379 -2.24 22.16 15.94
CA ALA A 379 -2.83 21.76 14.68
C ALA A 379 -2.34 22.61 13.50
N GLN A 380 -2.13 23.92 13.72
CA GLN A 380 -1.57 24.82 12.71
C GLN A 380 -0.10 24.51 12.41
N ASP A 381 0.72 24.34 13.45
CA ASP A 381 2.14 24.00 13.32
C ASP A 381 2.29 22.64 12.62
N LEU A 382 1.46 21.66 12.96
CA LEU A 382 1.44 20.35 12.30
C LEU A 382 0.95 20.43 10.85
N SER A 383 -0.07 21.24 10.57
CA SER A 383 -0.55 21.47 9.20
C SER A 383 0.54 22.08 8.31
N ILE A 384 1.38 22.97 8.86
CA ILE A 384 2.54 23.50 8.13
C ILE A 384 3.57 22.39 7.91
N LYS A 385 3.88 21.61 8.95
CA LYS A 385 4.87 20.54 8.89
C LYS A 385 4.52 19.42 7.91
N VAL A 386 3.25 19.01 7.83
CA VAL A 386 2.83 18.00 6.85
C VAL A 386 2.95 18.51 5.41
N LEU A 387 2.59 19.78 5.16
CA LEU A 387 2.76 20.41 3.86
C LEU A 387 4.25 20.53 3.49
N GLU A 388 5.10 20.94 4.44
CA GLU A 388 6.56 21.00 4.28
C GLU A 388 7.16 19.62 3.96
N THR A 389 6.67 18.58 4.62
CA THR A 389 7.12 17.20 4.40
C THR A 389 6.71 16.71 3.01
N GLN A 390 5.45 16.95 2.62
CA GLN A 390 4.94 16.58 1.30
C GLN A 390 5.65 17.31 0.16
N ILE A 391 5.99 18.61 0.28
CA ILE A 391 6.78 19.34 -0.73
C ILE A 391 8.10 18.64 -1.04
N ASN A 392 8.72 18.04 -0.02
CA ASN A 392 10.05 17.46 -0.12
C ASN A 392 10.02 15.94 -0.36
N HIS A 393 8.84 15.32 -0.35
CA HIS A 393 8.69 13.89 -0.59
C HIS A 393 9.03 13.55 -2.05
N PRO A 394 9.83 12.50 -2.32
CA PRO A 394 10.27 12.15 -3.68
C PRO A 394 9.10 11.80 -4.62
N ASP A 395 8.04 11.19 -4.07
CA ASP A 395 6.87 10.75 -4.83
C ASP A 395 5.72 11.77 -4.87
N ALA A 396 5.96 13.02 -4.44
CA ALA A 396 4.94 14.07 -4.50
C ALA A 396 4.63 14.44 -5.95
N THR A 397 3.35 14.33 -6.33
CA THR A 397 2.90 14.60 -7.70
C THR A 397 2.81 16.11 -7.97
N VAL A 398 2.71 16.50 -9.25
CA VAL A 398 2.46 17.90 -9.62
C VAL A 398 1.16 18.44 -9.01
N GLU A 399 0.12 17.60 -8.92
CA GLU A 399 -1.17 18.02 -8.35
C GLU A 399 -1.06 18.24 -6.83
N ASP A 400 -0.37 17.35 -6.12
CA ASP A 400 -0.06 17.54 -4.70
C ASP A 400 0.63 18.89 -4.47
N LEU A 401 1.64 19.21 -5.28
CA LEU A 401 2.39 20.45 -5.16
C LEU A 401 1.51 21.68 -5.45
N LYS A 402 0.53 21.60 -6.37
CA LYS A 402 -0.41 22.71 -6.63
C LYS A 402 -1.37 22.93 -5.47
N GLU A 403 -1.89 21.85 -4.88
CA GLU A 403 -2.72 21.95 -3.68
C GLU A 403 -1.94 22.58 -2.53
N ILE A 404 -0.66 22.22 -2.38
CA ILE A 404 0.22 22.81 -1.37
C ILE A 404 0.49 24.29 -1.65
N VAL A 405 0.70 24.70 -2.92
CA VAL A 405 0.82 26.11 -3.29
C VAL A 405 -0.42 26.89 -2.81
N THR A 406 -1.62 26.38 -3.09
CA THR A 406 -2.87 27.02 -2.66
C THR A 406 -2.97 27.06 -1.12
N ALA A 407 -2.56 26.00 -0.44
CA ALA A 407 -2.55 25.97 1.02
C ALA A 407 -1.62 27.04 1.61
N PHE A 408 -0.39 27.19 1.09
CA PHE A 408 0.55 28.21 1.58
C PHE A 408 0.18 29.63 1.17
N GLU A 409 -0.51 29.83 0.05
CA GLU A 409 -1.09 31.13 -0.33
C GLU A 409 -2.16 31.55 0.69
N ASN A 410 -3.05 30.63 1.10
CA ASN A 410 -4.05 30.89 2.14
C ASN A 410 -3.43 31.18 3.51
N LEU A 411 -2.32 30.50 3.84
CA LEU A 411 -1.54 30.73 5.06
C LEU A 411 -0.64 31.98 5.00
N LYS A 412 -0.60 32.69 3.86
CA LYS A 412 0.24 33.87 3.64
C LYS A 412 1.73 33.61 3.91
N ARG A 413 2.23 32.45 3.45
CA ARG A 413 3.63 32.02 3.55
C ARG A 413 4.33 32.09 2.17
N PRO A 414 4.73 33.29 1.70
CA PRO A 414 5.27 33.47 0.35
C PRO A 414 6.59 32.71 0.13
N ASP A 415 7.38 32.50 1.18
CA ASP A 415 8.57 31.67 1.19
C ASP A 415 8.27 30.23 0.78
N MET A 416 7.22 29.65 1.35
CA MET A 416 6.79 28.27 1.08
C MET A 416 6.08 28.14 -0.26
N VAL A 417 5.30 29.15 -0.67
CA VAL A 417 4.73 29.20 -2.03
C VAL A 417 5.85 29.18 -3.07
N LEU A 418 6.91 29.94 -2.84
CA LEU A 418 8.06 29.97 -3.76
C LEU A 418 8.74 28.60 -3.84
N GLN A 419 8.95 27.93 -2.71
CA GLN A 419 9.54 26.59 -2.65
C GLN A 419 8.68 25.55 -3.39
N ALA A 420 7.37 25.52 -3.14
CA ALA A 420 6.46 24.57 -3.80
C ALA A 420 6.41 24.81 -5.31
N ARG A 421 6.33 26.08 -5.76
CA ARG A 421 6.38 26.41 -7.19
C ARG A 421 7.73 26.05 -7.82
N ALA A 422 8.84 26.22 -7.10
CA ALA A 422 10.16 25.78 -7.58
C ALA A 422 10.22 24.25 -7.76
N LYS A 423 9.66 23.47 -6.83
CA LYS A 423 9.53 22.01 -6.96
C LYS A 423 8.68 21.61 -8.17
N ILE A 424 7.58 22.31 -8.46
CA ILE A 424 6.79 22.07 -9.67
C ILE A 424 7.64 22.28 -10.93
N ILE A 425 8.44 23.35 -10.99
CA ILE A 425 9.35 23.57 -12.13
C ILE A 425 10.34 22.43 -12.26
N GLU A 426 10.81 21.82 -11.18
CA GLU A 426 11.79 20.73 -11.25
C GLU A 426 11.14 19.36 -11.56
N HIS A 427 9.85 19.17 -11.24
CA HIS A 427 9.14 17.89 -11.36
C HIS A 427 9.02 17.36 -12.80
N PRO A 428 9.43 16.10 -13.11
CA PRO A 428 9.49 15.57 -14.48
C PRO A 428 8.17 15.68 -15.25
N ASP A 429 7.04 15.46 -14.58
CA ASP A 429 5.70 15.47 -15.19
C ASP A 429 5.08 16.88 -15.32
N ALA A 430 5.80 17.94 -14.97
CA ALA A 430 5.30 19.31 -15.11
C ALA A 430 5.02 19.64 -16.58
N ASN A 431 3.75 19.92 -16.88
CA ASN A 431 3.34 20.22 -18.23
C ASN A 431 3.54 21.71 -18.57
N PRO A 432 3.52 22.07 -19.85
CA PRO A 432 3.78 23.44 -20.28
C PRO A 432 2.77 24.49 -19.84
N THR A 433 1.50 24.09 -19.74
CA THR A 433 0.40 24.98 -19.38
C THR A 433 0.59 25.45 -17.96
N ASP A 434 0.88 24.50 -17.06
CA ASP A 434 1.19 24.78 -15.65
C ASP A 434 2.43 25.66 -15.53
N LEU A 435 3.52 25.30 -16.21
CA LEU A 435 4.76 26.08 -16.19
C LEU A 435 4.55 27.53 -16.66
N THR A 436 3.65 27.78 -17.62
CA THR A 436 3.32 29.13 -18.10
C THR A 436 2.64 29.96 -17.01
N GLU A 437 1.80 29.35 -16.18
CA GLU A 437 1.21 30.02 -15.02
C GLU A 437 2.30 30.40 -14.00
N HIS A 438 3.23 29.50 -13.73
CA HIS A 438 4.36 29.77 -12.84
C HIS A 438 5.27 30.88 -13.37
N VAL A 439 5.54 30.95 -14.69
CA VAL A 439 6.25 32.07 -15.31
C VAL A 439 5.58 33.41 -14.98
N LYS A 440 4.26 33.52 -15.17
CA LYS A 440 3.51 34.76 -14.85
C LYS A 440 3.60 35.11 -13.37
N TYR A 441 3.57 34.11 -12.49
CA TYR A 441 3.75 34.31 -11.06
C TYR A 441 5.14 34.90 -10.75
N PHE A 442 6.22 34.30 -11.27
CA PHE A 442 7.58 34.78 -11.04
C PHE A 442 7.83 36.17 -11.62
N GLN A 443 7.24 36.48 -12.77
CA GLN A 443 7.24 37.83 -13.34
C GLN A 443 6.64 38.85 -12.38
N LYS A 444 5.51 38.51 -11.76
CA LYS A 444 4.80 39.39 -10.81
C LYS A 444 5.62 39.67 -9.56
N ILE A 445 6.34 38.67 -9.05
CA ILE A 445 7.12 38.81 -7.80
C ILE A 445 8.60 39.19 -8.03
N GLY A 446 9.07 39.21 -9.28
CA GLY A 446 10.44 39.59 -9.64
C GLY A 446 11.47 38.47 -9.49
N GLU A 447 11.06 37.20 -9.43
CA GLU A 447 11.94 36.04 -9.27
C GLU A 447 12.53 35.56 -10.61
N VAL A 448 13.47 36.34 -11.13
CA VAL A 448 14.05 36.17 -12.49
C VAL A 448 14.66 34.78 -12.72
N ASN A 449 15.35 34.22 -11.72
CA ASN A 449 16.03 32.93 -11.88
C ASN A 449 15.04 31.78 -12.07
N LEU A 450 13.93 31.79 -11.32
CA LEU A 450 12.89 30.76 -11.44
C LEU A 450 12.05 30.98 -12.70
N GLU A 451 11.82 32.23 -13.10
CA GLU A 451 11.23 32.56 -14.40
C GLU A 451 12.04 31.93 -15.55
N ILE A 452 13.37 32.13 -15.54
CA ILE A 452 14.28 31.53 -16.52
C ILE A 452 14.18 30.00 -16.51
N ARG A 453 14.26 29.35 -15.33
CA ARG A 453 14.19 27.89 -15.24
C ARG A 453 12.87 27.33 -15.80
N ALA A 454 11.76 27.98 -15.49
CA ALA A 454 10.46 27.60 -16.04
C ALA A 454 10.44 27.74 -17.56
N LEU A 455 10.93 28.86 -18.11
CA LEU A 455 11.04 29.08 -19.55
C LEU A 455 11.95 28.07 -20.24
N GLU A 456 13.08 27.70 -19.64
CA GLU A 456 14.00 26.68 -20.16
C GLU A 456 13.33 25.30 -20.18
N LYS A 457 12.59 24.94 -19.12
CA LYS A 457 11.83 23.70 -19.12
C LYS A 457 10.68 23.70 -20.11
N ILE A 458 10.02 24.84 -20.30
CA ILE A 458 9.04 25.00 -21.37
C ILE A 458 9.74 24.76 -22.71
N ARG A 459 10.87 25.42 -23.01
CA ARG A 459 11.63 25.21 -24.25
C ARG A 459 11.92 23.73 -24.52
N ASP A 460 12.36 22.99 -23.51
CA ASP A 460 12.86 21.62 -23.67
C ASP A 460 11.75 20.54 -23.74
N TYR A 461 10.48 20.94 -23.62
CA TYR A 461 9.35 20.02 -23.70
C TYR A 461 9.16 19.44 -25.11
N LYS A 462 8.85 18.14 -25.19
CA LYS A 462 8.65 17.43 -26.48
C LYS A 462 7.43 17.98 -27.22
N ASN A 463 7.51 18.02 -28.56
CA ASN A 463 6.40 18.40 -29.45
C ASN A 463 5.86 19.83 -29.30
N ARG A 464 6.70 20.77 -28.86
CA ARG A 464 6.41 22.20 -28.97
C ARG A 464 6.06 22.59 -30.40
N ASP A 465 5.18 23.59 -30.53
CA ASP A 465 5.03 24.30 -31.79
C ASP A 465 5.98 25.51 -31.87
N ILE A 466 6.07 26.10 -33.05
CA ILE A 466 6.91 27.28 -33.29
C ILE A 466 6.39 28.50 -32.53
N SER A 467 5.08 28.64 -32.36
CA SER A 467 4.44 29.79 -31.71
C SER A 467 4.86 29.91 -30.24
N ASP A 468 4.86 28.79 -29.53
CA ASP A 468 5.25 28.70 -28.13
C ASP A 468 6.76 28.88 -27.96
N LEU A 469 7.58 28.29 -28.84
CA LEU A 469 9.03 28.53 -28.82
C LEU A 469 9.36 30.01 -29.03
N LYS A 470 8.63 30.71 -29.90
CA LYS A 470 8.83 32.16 -30.13
C LYS A 470 8.52 32.98 -28.89
N LYS A 471 7.44 32.66 -28.17
CA LYS A 471 7.10 33.32 -26.90
C LYS A 471 8.22 33.11 -25.89
N VAL A 472 8.70 31.87 -25.73
CA VAL A 472 9.79 31.53 -24.81
C VAL A 472 11.08 32.28 -25.18
N ALA A 473 11.45 32.30 -26.46
CA ALA A 473 12.66 32.97 -26.92
C ALA A 473 12.63 34.49 -26.62
N LYS A 474 11.49 35.15 -26.87
CA LYS A 474 11.29 36.57 -26.59
C LYS A 474 11.34 36.90 -25.10
N GLU A 475 10.75 36.06 -24.26
CA GLU A 475 10.84 36.26 -22.80
C GLU A 475 12.28 36.06 -22.29
N LEU A 476 13.01 35.07 -22.81
CA LEU A 476 14.42 34.88 -22.48
C LEU A 476 15.30 36.06 -22.96
N GLU A 477 15.00 36.64 -24.13
CA GLU A 477 15.61 37.90 -24.61
C GLU A 477 15.34 39.06 -23.64
N ARG A 478 14.08 39.24 -23.20
CA ARG A 478 13.68 40.27 -22.23
C ARG A 478 14.46 40.15 -20.93
N LEU A 479 14.69 38.92 -20.47
CA LEU A 479 15.47 38.59 -19.27
C LEU A 479 16.99 38.64 -19.48
N LYS A 480 17.46 38.95 -20.68
CA LYS A 480 18.88 38.96 -21.07
C LYS A 480 19.59 37.61 -20.92
N ASN A 481 18.84 36.50 -20.85
CA ASN A 481 19.42 35.15 -20.90
C ASN A 481 19.75 34.79 -22.36
N THR A 482 20.88 35.33 -22.82
CA THR A 482 21.31 35.33 -24.22
C THR A 482 21.48 33.91 -24.78
N ASP A 483 22.08 33.00 -24.01
CA ASP A 483 22.35 31.65 -24.48
C ASP A 483 21.07 30.80 -24.56
N SER A 484 20.19 30.88 -23.56
CA SER A 484 18.92 30.14 -23.61
C SER A 484 17.94 30.69 -24.65
N ALA A 485 17.93 32.02 -24.87
CA ALA A 485 17.18 32.64 -25.95
C ALA A 485 17.71 32.18 -27.33
N ALA A 486 19.03 32.17 -27.52
CA ALA A 486 19.65 31.71 -28.76
C ALA A 486 19.30 30.24 -29.07
N LYS A 487 19.31 29.37 -28.05
CA LYS A 487 18.88 27.97 -28.18
C LYS A 487 17.41 27.85 -28.60
N ALA A 488 16.52 28.66 -28.04
CA ALA A 488 15.11 28.65 -28.43
C ALA A 488 14.93 29.08 -29.90
N TRP A 489 15.66 30.10 -30.35
CA TRP A 489 15.69 30.50 -31.77
C TRP A 489 16.28 29.42 -32.69
N GLU A 490 17.35 28.75 -32.27
CA GLU A 490 17.92 27.62 -32.99
C GLU A 490 16.91 26.46 -33.14
N MET A 491 16.14 26.16 -32.10
CA MET A 491 15.08 25.15 -32.15
C MET A 491 13.97 25.52 -33.15
N ILE A 492 13.64 26.81 -33.29
CA ILE A 492 12.70 27.30 -34.30
C ILE A 492 13.27 27.09 -35.71
N ILE A 493 14.54 27.44 -35.94
CA ILE A 493 15.22 27.24 -37.23
C ILE A 493 15.18 25.75 -37.62
N ASN A 494 15.40 24.86 -36.65
CA ASN A 494 15.52 23.42 -36.85
C ASN A 494 14.22 22.63 -36.58
N HIS A 495 13.09 23.33 -36.50
CA HIS A 495 11.83 22.72 -36.13
C HIS A 495 11.33 21.69 -37.15
N LYS A 496 10.73 20.59 -36.65
CA LYS A 496 10.25 19.45 -37.48
C LYS A 496 9.19 19.85 -38.51
N HIS A 497 8.32 20.78 -38.13
CA HIS A 497 7.42 21.45 -39.06
C HIS A 497 8.21 22.60 -39.64
N ALA A 498 8.52 22.52 -40.95
CA ALA A 498 9.36 23.47 -41.64
C ALA A 498 8.90 24.92 -41.31
N PRO A 499 9.75 25.73 -40.67
CA PRO A 499 9.36 27.06 -40.20
C PRO A 499 8.97 27.96 -41.37
N GLN A 500 8.02 28.88 -41.18
CA GLN A 500 7.65 29.81 -42.23
C GLN A 500 8.79 30.82 -42.47
N THR A 501 8.78 31.47 -43.64
CA THR A 501 9.83 32.45 -43.97
C THR A 501 9.86 33.58 -42.96
N GLN A 502 8.69 34.03 -42.48
CA GLN A 502 8.60 35.07 -41.46
C GLN A 502 9.24 34.63 -40.12
N ASP A 503 9.06 33.38 -39.70
CA ASP A 503 9.65 32.86 -38.46
C ASP A 503 11.17 32.83 -38.54
N LEU A 504 11.72 32.45 -39.70
CA LEU A 504 13.17 32.44 -39.94
C LEU A 504 13.75 33.86 -40.00
N LYS A 505 13.04 34.83 -40.60
CA LYS A 505 13.48 36.24 -40.62
C LYS A 505 13.56 36.78 -39.19
N GLU A 506 12.54 36.52 -38.40
CA GLU A 506 12.47 36.93 -37.01
C GLU A 506 13.60 36.29 -36.18
N ALA A 507 13.86 34.99 -36.38
CA ALA A 507 14.96 34.29 -35.73
C ALA A 507 16.33 34.87 -36.12
N ALA A 508 16.57 35.17 -37.41
CA ALA A 508 17.82 35.76 -37.88
C ALA A 508 18.11 37.11 -37.19
N GLN A 509 17.11 38.01 -37.17
CA GLN A 509 17.22 39.31 -36.53
C GLN A 509 17.45 39.19 -35.01
N ALA A 510 16.77 38.24 -34.35
CA ALA A 510 16.95 38.02 -32.93
C ALA A 510 18.36 37.49 -32.61
N LEU A 511 18.84 36.52 -33.38
CA LEU A 511 20.18 35.94 -33.20
C LEU A 511 21.31 36.93 -33.48
N GLU A 512 21.10 37.87 -34.40
CA GLU A 512 22.00 39.01 -34.57
C GLU A 512 22.05 39.87 -33.30
N ARG A 513 20.89 40.29 -32.76
CA ARG A 513 20.83 41.09 -31.51
C ARG A 513 21.50 40.37 -30.34
N LEU A 514 21.39 39.04 -30.31
CA LEU A 514 22.03 38.15 -29.33
C LEU A 514 23.52 37.87 -29.62
N LYS A 515 24.09 38.47 -30.67
CA LYS A 515 25.49 38.30 -31.09
C LYS A 515 25.86 36.84 -31.39
N LYS A 516 24.96 36.11 -32.06
CA LYS A 516 25.15 34.74 -32.55
C LYS A 516 25.09 34.70 -34.09
N PRO A 517 26.08 35.30 -34.80
CA PRO A 517 26.03 35.48 -36.24
C PRO A 517 25.94 34.15 -37.02
N ASP A 518 26.58 33.09 -36.54
CA ASP A 518 26.56 31.77 -37.21
C ASP A 518 25.14 31.19 -37.29
N LEU A 519 24.35 31.32 -36.22
CA LEU A 519 22.96 30.88 -36.18
C LEU A 519 22.05 31.81 -37.00
N ALA A 520 22.32 33.12 -37.01
CA ALA A 520 21.61 34.06 -37.87
C ALA A 520 21.82 33.73 -39.36
N ILE A 521 23.06 33.43 -39.76
CA ILE A 521 23.42 32.97 -41.10
C ILE A 521 22.69 31.65 -41.43
N GLN A 522 22.59 30.72 -40.47
CA GLN A 522 21.85 29.47 -40.66
C GLN A 522 20.36 29.72 -40.97
N ALA A 523 19.71 30.65 -40.26
CA ALA A 523 18.32 31.02 -40.52
C ALA A 523 18.14 31.61 -41.92
N LEU A 524 18.99 32.57 -42.31
CA LEU A 524 18.97 33.21 -43.62
C LEU A 524 19.20 32.19 -44.75
N LYS A 525 20.15 31.27 -44.57
CA LYS A 525 20.38 30.16 -45.50
C LYS A 525 19.12 29.30 -45.69
N LYS A 526 18.38 28.99 -44.61
CA LYS A 526 17.11 28.23 -44.73
C LYS A 526 16.01 29.01 -45.44
N ILE A 527 15.99 30.35 -45.36
CA ILE A 527 15.05 31.17 -46.11
C ILE A 527 15.33 31.03 -47.61
N ILE A 528 16.58 31.23 -48.00
CA ILE A 528 16.97 31.31 -49.41
C ILE A 528 16.90 29.94 -50.08
N ASN A 529 17.15 28.86 -49.35
CA ASN A 529 17.08 27.49 -49.88
C ASN A 529 15.64 26.93 -50.00
N LYS A 530 14.58 27.73 -49.78
CA LYS A 530 13.21 27.22 -49.92
C LYS A 530 12.83 27.00 -51.40
N PRO A 531 12.34 25.80 -51.79
CA PRO A 531 12.14 25.42 -53.20
C PRO A 531 11.19 26.30 -54.02
N TYR A 532 10.27 27.00 -53.36
CA TYR A 532 9.17 27.71 -54.02
C TYR A 532 9.45 29.17 -54.38
N ILE A 533 10.60 29.72 -53.96
CA ILE A 533 10.92 31.13 -54.16
C ILE A 533 12.43 31.19 -54.40
N MET A 534 12.89 31.18 -55.65
CA MET A 534 14.28 31.51 -55.99
C MET A 534 14.26 32.63 -57.03
N MET A 535 13.62 33.74 -56.67
CA MET A 535 13.85 35.04 -57.31
C MET A 535 14.79 35.82 -56.39
N LEU A 536 16.03 36.09 -56.82
CA LEU A 536 17.03 36.80 -56.01
C LEU A 536 16.51 38.17 -55.58
N ASP A 537 15.75 38.84 -56.45
CA ASP A 537 15.10 40.12 -56.19
C ASP A 537 14.22 40.10 -54.92
N TYR A 538 13.63 38.94 -54.59
CA TYR A 538 12.80 38.78 -53.40
C TYR A 538 13.60 38.60 -52.10
N TYR A 539 14.89 38.26 -52.21
CA TYR A 539 15.79 38.00 -51.08
C TYR A 539 17.00 38.93 -51.02
N GLN A 540 16.96 40.05 -51.76
CA GLN A 540 18.06 41.00 -51.80
C GLN A 540 18.43 41.51 -50.39
N ASP A 541 17.43 41.72 -49.53
CA ASP A 541 17.62 42.11 -48.14
C ASP A 541 18.35 41.02 -47.35
N GLU A 542 17.94 39.75 -47.49
CA GLU A 542 18.59 38.61 -46.82
C GLU A 542 20.03 38.38 -47.30
N LEU A 543 20.32 38.61 -48.58
CA LEU A 543 21.67 38.48 -49.14
C LEU A 543 22.58 39.61 -48.66
N ASN A 544 22.08 40.84 -48.64
CA ASN A 544 22.81 41.98 -48.08
C ASN A 544 23.11 41.73 -46.60
N GLU A 545 22.15 41.15 -45.88
CA GLU A 545 22.31 40.80 -44.48
C GLU A 545 23.33 39.66 -44.25
N LEU A 546 23.32 38.62 -45.09
CA LEU A 546 24.36 37.57 -45.09
C LEU A 546 25.77 38.15 -45.30
N LYS A 547 25.92 39.10 -46.23
CA LYS A 547 27.20 39.79 -46.46
C LYS A 547 27.64 40.56 -45.23
N ARG A 548 26.72 41.31 -44.61
CA ARG A 548 26.99 42.12 -43.43
C ARG A 548 27.42 41.27 -42.23
N LEU A 549 26.82 40.08 -42.06
CA LEU A 549 27.16 39.12 -41.01
C LEU A 549 28.46 38.34 -41.28
N GLY A 550 29.15 38.56 -42.41
CA GLY A 550 30.37 37.84 -42.77
C GLY A 550 30.13 36.40 -43.26
N GLY A 551 28.90 36.08 -43.66
CA GLY A 551 28.49 34.76 -44.13
C GLY A 551 28.92 34.45 -45.57
N SER A 552 30.13 34.83 -45.99
CA SER A 552 30.61 34.67 -47.38
C SER A 552 30.50 33.24 -47.88
N ALA A 553 30.84 32.24 -47.06
CA ALA A 553 30.70 30.83 -47.43
C ALA A 553 29.24 30.40 -47.66
N ALA A 554 28.31 30.85 -46.79
CA ALA A 554 26.89 30.57 -46.94
C ALA A 554 26.29 31.29 -48.16
N LEU A 555 26.75 32.52 -48.43
CA LEU A 555 26.39 33.27 -49.63
C LEU A 555 26.87 32.55 -50.89
N ILE A 556 28.11 32.07 -50.92
CA ILE A 556 28.65 31.30 -52.06
C ILE A 556 27.81 30.05 -52.31
N GLU A 557 27.44 29.31 -51.26
CA GLU A 557 26.60 28.11 -51.39
C GLU A 557 25.21 28.42 -51.95
N VAL A 558 24.60 29.53 -51.51
CA VAL A 558 23.33 30.03 -52.04
C VAL A 558 23.46 30.38 -53.52
N LEU A 559 24.48 31.16 -53.90
CA LEU A 559 24.72 31.57 -55.28
C LEU A 559 25.02 30.34 -56.16
N GLN A 560 25.73 29.35 -55.65
CA GLN A 560 25.95 28.08 -56.32
C GLN A 560 24.64 27.30 -56.51
N GLY A 561 23.73 27.30 -55.53
CA GLY A 561 22.40 26.70 -55.66
C GLY A 561 21.58 27.33 -56.80
N ILE A 562 21.64 28.65 -56.92
CA ILE A 562 21.00 29.43 -57.99
C ILE A 562 21.59 29.06 -59.35
N ILE A 563 22.91 28.97 -59.45
CA ILE A 563 23.59 28.55 -60.68
C ILE A 563 23.19 27.12 -61.04
N ASN A 564 23.06 26.22 -60.08
CA ASN A 564 22.75 24.82 -60.34
C ASN A 564 21.27 24.57 -60.70
N ASN A 565 20.35 25.47 -60.32
CA ASN A 565 18.95 25.31 -60.65
C ASN A 565 18.67 25.62 -62.14
N PRO A 566 18.02 24.71 -62.89
CA PRO A 566 17.73 24.89 -64.31
C PRO A 566 16.62 25.91 -64.60
N ASN A 567 15.80 26.27 -63.61
CA ASN A 567 14.66 27.18 -63.73
C ASN A 567 14.97 28.59 -63.19
N THR A 568 16.24 28.90 -62.93
CA THR A 568 16.67 30.23 -62.48
C THR A 568 16.46 31.27 -63.58
N SER A 569 15.95 32.46 -63.23
CA SER A 569 15.82 33.56 -64.18
C SER A 569 17.18 34.11 -64.64
N ILE A 570 17.19 34.72 -65.81
CA ILE A 570 18.37 35.35 -66.40
C ILE A 570 18.93 36.44 -65.49
N ASP A 571 18.07 37.31 -64.95
CA ASP A 571 18.45 38.38 -64.01
C ASP A 571 19.14 37.83 -62.75
N ASN A 572 18.65 36.69 -62.26
CA ASN A 572 19.25 36.02 -61.12
C ASN A 572 20.64 35.44 -61.45
N LEU A 573 20.81 34.86 -62.65
CA LEU A 573 22.10 34.35 -63.09
C LEU A 573 23.13 35.48 -63.24
N LYS A 574 22.72 36.64 -63.77
CA LYS A 574 23.56 37.84 -63.87
C LYS A 574 24.00 38.31 -62.49
N THR A 575 23.03 38.52 -61.59
CA THR A 575 23.28 38.96 -60.21
C THR A 575 24.19 37.99 -59.47
N ALA A 576 23.95 36.67 -59.60
CA ALA A 576 24.81 35.66 -58.98
C ALA A 576 26.24 35.70 -59.51
N ALA A 577 26.43 35.93 -60.82
CA ALA A 577 27.73 36.05 -61.44
C ALA A 577 28.51 37.25 -60.88
N GLU A 578 27.90 38.44 -60.89
CA GLU A 578 28.50 39.68 -60.37
C GLU A 578 28.87 39.58 -58.89
N GLU A 579 28.03 38.94 -58.08
CA GLU A 579 28.29 38.76 -56.66
C GLU A 579 29.42 37.77 -56.37
N LEU A 580 29.53 36.69 -57.15
CA LEU A 580 30.66 35.76 -57.05
C LEU A 580 31.98 36.40 -57.50
N GLU A 581 31.95 37.32 -58.48
CA GLU A 581 33.13 38.12 -58.84
C GLU A 581 33.61 38.97 -57.66
N LYS A 582 32.70 39.68 -56.99
CA LYS A 582 33.01 40.51 -55.81
C LYS A 582 33.59 39.67 -54.66
N LEU A 583 33.15 38.42 -54.52
CA LEU A 583 33.66 37.46 -53.53
C LEU A 583 34.97 36.76 -53.95
N ASN A 584 35.51 37.05 -55.13
CA ASN A 584 36.69 36.40 -55.73
C ASN A 584 36.52 34.89 -56.00
N GLU A 585 35.28 34.40 -56.15
CA GLU A 585 34.98 33.01 -56.51
C GLU A 585 34.95 32.82 -58.03
N SER A 586 36.09 33.08 -58.69
CA SER A 586 36.20 33.18 -60.14
C SER A 586 35.69 31.94 -60.89
N GLY A 587 35.85 30.74 -60.33
CA GLY A 587 35.36 29.49 -60.94
C GLY A 587 33.83 29.43 -61.02
N LEU A 588 33.14 29.77 -59.92
CA LEU A 588 31.69 29.80 -59.88
C LEU A 588 31.12 31.00 -60.66
N ALA A 589 31.79 32.15 -60.62
CA ALA A 589 31.42 33.32 -61.43
C ALA A 589 31.45 33.02 -62.94
N ILE A 590 32.49 32.33 -63.42
CA ILE A 590 32.58 31.88 -64.82
C ILE A 590 31.43 30.92 -65.17
N LEU A 591 31.10 29.99 -64.28
CA LEU A 591 29.98 29.07 -64.46
C LEU A 591 28.63 29.81 -64.59
N ALA A 592 28.41 30.81 -63.74
CA ALA A 592 27.23 31.66 -63.78
C ALA A 592 27.13 32.45 -65.09
N TRP A 593 28.20 33.16 -65.48
CA TRP A 593 28.25 33.92 -66.74
C TRP A 593 28.05 33.05 -67.98
N LYS A 594 28.60 31.82 -67.99
CA LYS A 594 28.37 30.86 -69.09
C LYS A 594 26.90 30.46 -69.21
N LYS A 595 26.22 30.22 -68.08
CA LYS A 595 24.78 29.92 -68.07
C LYS A 595 23.96 31.12 -68.52
N PHE A 596 24.25 32.31 -67.99
CA PHE A 596 23.61 33.57 -68.40
C PHE A 596 23.73 33.78 -69.91
N LYS A 597 24.95 33.78 -70.45
CA LYS A 597 25.23 33.96 -71.88
C LYS A 597 24.52 32.93 -72.77
N GLY A 598 24.39 31.70 -72.29
CA GLY A 598 23.78 30.58 -73.01
C GLY A 598 22.26 30.67 -73.14
N ASP A 599 21.60 31.56 -72.41
CA ASP A 599 20.15 31.71 -72.44
C ASP A 599 19.69 32.44 -73.73
N PRO A 600 18.65 31.94 -74.43
CA PRO A 600 18.11 32.58 -75.62
C PRO A 600 17.60 34.01 -75.42
N ALA A 601 17.14 34.38 -74.22
CA ALA A 601 16.53 35.67 -73.95
C ALA A 601 17.52 36.78 -73.57
N VAL A 602 18.82 36.48 -73.42
CA VAL A 602 19.88 37.49 -73.27
C VAL A 602 20.19 38.13 -74.62
N ASP A 603 20.25 39.47 -74.66
CA ASP A 603 20.53 40.22 -75.88
C ASP A 603 22.01 40.17 -76.31
N THR A 604 22.34 40.82 -77.43
CA THR A 604 23.68 40.74 -78.02
C THR A 604 24.72 41.51 -77.20
N ASP A 605 24.32 42.63 -76.59
CA ASP A 605 25.20 43.50 -75.82
C ASP A 605 25.53 42.84 -74.47
N GLU A 606 24.54 42.26 -73.80
CA GLU A 606 24.70 41.50 -72.57
C GLU A 606 25.50 40.19 -72.77
N LYS A 607 25.35 39.54 -73.95
CA LYS A 607 26.18 38.39 -74.31
C LYS A 607 27.65 38.77 -74.47
N GLN A 608 27.93 39.95 -75.02
CA GLN A 608 29.28 40.47 -75.16
C GLN A 608 29.86 40.83 -73.78
N GLU A 609 29.08 41.47 -72.92
CA GLU A 609 29.44 41.74 -71.51
C GLU A 609 29.86 40.45 -70.78
N ALA A 610 29.03 39.41 -70.85
CA ALA A 610 29.33 38.12 -70.23
C ALA A 610 30.61 37.46 -70.81
N GLU A 611 30.87 37.61 -72.11
CA GLU A 611 32.07 37.07 -72.77
C GLU A 611 33.35 37.78 -72.32
N GLU A 612 33.30 39.10 -72.18
CA GLU A 612 34.40 39.90 -71.63
C GLU A 612 34.66 39.56 -70.16
N ALA A 613 33.60 39.39 -69.35
CA ALA A 613 33.71 38.97 -67.96
C ALA A 613 34.35 37.58 -67.81
N ILE A 614 33.92 36.58 -68.60
CA ILE A 614 34.50 35.24 -68.62
C ILE A 614 35.98 35.29 -68.98
N LYS A 615 36.35 36.05 -70.03
CA LYS A 615 37.74 36.19 -70.47
C LYS A 615 38.62 36.77 -69.35
N ARG A 616 38.19 37.90 -68.77
CA ARG A 616 38.89 38.57 -67.66
C ARG A 616 39.09 37.65 -66.45
N LEU A 617 38.06 36.91 -66.04
CA LEU A 617 38.15 35.98 -64.91
C LEU A 617 39.05 34.78 -65.20
N THR A 618 39.04 34.28 -66.44
CA THR A 618 39.87 33.13 -66.87
C THR A 618 41.35 33.51 -66.90
N GLU A 619 41.70 34.65 -67.50
CA GLU A 619 43.07 35.18 -67.50
C GLU A 619 43.58 35.42 -66.06
N GLY A 620 42.71 35.91 -65.17
CA GLY A 620 43.03 36.07 -63.74
C GLY A 620 43.33 34.76 -63.01
N LEU A 621 42.63 33.66 -63.34
CA LEU A 621 42.89 32.32 -62.79
C LEU A 621 44.22 31.74 -63.29
N GLU A 622 44.53 31.91 -64.57
CA GLU A 622 45.78 31.44 -65.18
C GLU A 622 46.99 32.13 -64.52
N HIS A 623 46.93 33.45 -64.31
CA HIS A 623 47.97 34.21 -63.61
C HIS A 623 48.14 33.81 -62.14
N LYS A 624 47.04 33.53 -61.41
CA LYS A 624 47.13 33.02 -60.02
C LYS A 624 47.75 31.62 -59.95
N SER A 625 47.49 30.74 -60.92
CA SER A 625 48.09 29.40 -60.99
C SER A 625 49.59 29.42 -61.33
N ALA A 626 50.01 30.39 -62.15
CA ALA A 626 51.41 30.61 -62.49
C ALA A 626 52.22 31.19 -61.31
N ALA A 627 51.59 31.97 -60.43
CA ALA A 627 52.23 32.56 -59.24
C ALA A 627 52.33 31.59 -58.05
N SER A 628 51.39 30.65 -57.88
CA SER A 628 51.43 29.65 -56.81
C SER A 628 52.44 28.52 -57.07
N SER A 629 52.79 28.29 -58.34
CA SER A 629 53.82 27.33 -58.76
C SER A 629 55.26 27.84 -58.65
N SER A 630 55.46 29.10 -58.23
CA SER A 630 56.78 29.75 -58.10
C SER A 630 57.21 30.09 -56.66
N SER A 631 56.58 29.56 -55.60
CA SER A 631 57.10 29.72 -54.23
C SER A 631 58.35 28.84 -53.99
N PRO A 632 59.49 29.39 -53.50
CA PRO A 632 60.70 28.62 -53.25
C PRO A 632 60.55 27.72 -52.01
N LYS A 633 61.12 26.51 -52.12
CA LYS A 633 61.32 25.57 -51.00
C LYS A 633 62.22 26.13 -49.91
#